data_AF-A0A9D6REH1-F1
#
_entry.id   AF-A0A9D6REH1-F1
#
_cell.length_a   1.000
_cell.length_b   1.000
_cell.length_c   1.000
_cell.angle_alpha   90.00
_cell.angle_beta   90.00
_cell.angle_gamma   90.00
#
_symmetry.space_group_name_H-M   'P 1'
#
loop_
_entity.id
_entity.type
_entity.pdbx_description
1 polymer ?
#
loop_
_entity_poly.entity_id
_entity_poly.type
_entity_poly.pdbx_seq_one_letter_code
_entity_poly.pdbx_strand_id
1 'polypeptide(L)'
;MGSMSESPLDRVWKEYGREFASLDDLTLARWMAQSLGQLQGRVWRMSHPLIGLYRLLGQMGHDRGVWLKRLAAMPAQYSEAACCRAPLLPLFTRDILESGLICQHCGETAVAFEDLPDEVKSSAKAWAEEYAPIHEVAHWEESQRKRCANYDDEFEQAARGIERLLARASKELMPLFMESYPTMVWEDHDECLEVRPEDIEL
;
A
#
# COMPACT_ATOMS: atom_id res chain seq x y z
N MET A 1 24.10 3.66 11.30
CA MET A 1 23.11 2.60 10.99
C MET A 1 22.37 2.31 12.28
N GLY A 2 21.29 3.05 12.56
CA GLY A 2 20.46 2.80 13.72
C GLY A 2 19.77 1.45 13.53
N SER A 3 19.99 0.53 14.46
CA SER A 3 19.22 -0.70 14.59
C SER A 3 17.75 -0.30 14.83
N MET A 4 16.94 -0.21 13.78
CA MET A 4 15.48 -0.23 13.94
C MET A 4 15.15 -1.55 14.64
N SER A 5 14.83 -1.46 15.93
CA SER A 5 14.41 -2.61 16.72
C SER A 5 13.17 -3.18 16.06
N GLU A 6 13.26 -4.43 15.62
CA GLU A 6 12.15 -5.15 15.01
C GLU A 6 10.89 -5.03 15.89
N SER A 7 9.83 -4.47 15.32
CA SER A 7 8.59 -4.21 16.06
C SER A 7 7.96 -5.55 16.50
N PRO A 8 7.14 -5.57 17.57
CA PRO A 8 6.39 -6.76 17.94
C PRO A 8 5.55 -7.34 16.78
N LEU A 9 5.02 -6.46 15.92
CA LEU A 9 4.24 -6.83 14.75
C LEU A 9 5.09 -7.54 13.69
N ASP A 10 6.31 -7.05 13.43
CA ASP A 10 7.24 -7.67 12.49
C ASP A 10 7.59 -9.11 12.90
N ARG A 11 7.76 -9.35 14.21
CA ARG A 11 8.04 -10.69 14.73
C ARG A 11 6.90 -11.65 14.47
N VAL A 12 5.66 -11.20 14.69
CA VAL A 12 4.45 -12.00 14.41
C VAL A 12 4.36 -12.33 12.92
N TRP A 13 4.63 -11.36 12.04
CA TRP A 13 4.64 -11.62 10.59
C TRP A 13 5.76 -12.58 10.17
N LYS A 14 6.94 -12.52 10.80
CA LYS A 14 8.00 -13.52 10.57
C LYS A 14 7.60 -14.91 11.04
N GLU A 15 6.89 -15.03 12.16
CA GLU A 15 6.36 -16.31 12.63
C GLU A 15 5.37 -16.90 11.62
N TYR A 16 4.41 -16.10 11.13
CA TYR A 16 3.52 -16.54 10.05
C TYR A 16 4.28 -16.94 8.80
N GLY A 17 5.30 -16.17 8.39
CA GLY A 17 6.14 -16.49 7.24
C GLY A 17 6.83 -17.85 7.34
N ARG A 18 7.23 -18.28 8.55
CA ARG A 18 7.84 -19.60 8.76
C ARG A 18 6.88 -20.75 8.50
N GLU A 19 5.63 -20.63 8.96
CA GLU A 19 4.61 -21.66 8.71
C GLU A 19 4.36 -21.82 7.21
N PHE A 20 4.23 -20.70 6.50
CA PHE A 20 3.99 -20.73 5.06
C PHE A 20 5.22 -21.07 4.22
N ALA A 21 6.44 -20.96 4.76
CA ALA A 21 7.66 -21.32 4.05
C ALA A 21 7.70 -22.80 3.64
N SER A 22 6.94 -23.64 4.37
CA SER A 22 6.80 -25.07 4.09
C SER A 22 5.89 -25.39 2.89
N LEU A 23 5.09 -24.43 2.41
CA LEU A 23 4.20 -24.66 1.27
C LEU A 23 5.00 -24.97 0.00
N ASP A 24 4.60 -25.99 -0.75
CA ASP A 24 5.14 -26.24 -2.07
C ASP A 24 4.70 -25.17 -3.09
N ASP A 25 5.41 -25.06 -4.22
CA ASP A 25 5.16 -24.00 -5.19
C ASP A 25 3.75 -24.06 -5.80
N LEU A 26 3.20 -25.26 -5.99
CA LEU A 26 1.88 -25.44 -6.59
C LEU A 26 0.78 -25.00 -5.62
N THR A 27 0.90 -25.37 -4.34
CA THR A 27 -0.02 -24.92 -3.29
C THR A 27 0.04 -23.41 -3.13
N LEU A 28 1.23 -22.83 -3.08
CA LEU A 28 1.42 -21.38 -3.02
C LEU A 28 0.83 -20.67 -4.25
N ALA A 29 1.06 -21.18 -5.46
CA ALA A 29 0.50 -20.62 -6.69
C ALA A 29 -1.03 -20.62 -6.68
N ARG A 30 -1.66 -21.73 -6.30
CA ARG A 30 -3.12 -21.87 -6.22
C ARG A 30 -3.72 -20.95 -5.18
N TRP A 31 -3.09 -20.87 -4.00
CA TRP A 31 -3.53 -19.97 -2.94
C TRP A 31 -3.50 -18.51 -3.42
N MET A 32 -2.39 -18.04 -3.99
CA MET A 32 -2.29 -16.67 -4.48
C MET A 32 -3.30 -16.37 -5.59
N ALA A 33 -3.49 -17.29 -6.55
CA ALA A 33 -4.49 -17.13 -7.61
C ALA A 33 -5.92 -17.05 -7.05
N GLN A 34 -6.26 -17.91 -6.08
CA GLN A 34 -7.57 -17.91 -5.44
C GLN A 34 -7.81 -16.61 -4.65
N SER A 35 -6.81 -16.17 -3.88
CA SER A 35 -6.92 -14.94 -3.08
C SER A 35 -7.10 -13.71 -3.97
N LEU A 36 -6.39 -13.59 -5.10
CA LEU A 36 -6.63 -12.52 -6.08
C LEU A 36 -8.08 -12.50 -6.59
N GLY A 37 -8.67 -13.68 -6.83
CA GLY A 37 -10.08 -13.79 -7.20
C GLY A 37 -11.04 -13.30 -6.09
N GLN A 38 -10.67 -13.44 -4.82
CA GLN A 38 -11.45 -12.92 -3.68
C GLN A 38 -11.30 -11.41 -3.50
N LEU A 39 -10.13 -10.86 -3.83
CA LEU A 39 -9.86 -9.43 -3.72
C LEU A 39 -10.53 -8.60 -4.83
N GLN A 40 -10.81 -9.24 -5.96
CA GLN A 40 -11.37 -8.60 -7.15
C GLN A 40 -12.61 -7.75 -6.88
N GLY A 41 -12.67 -6.58 -7.54
CA GLY A 41 -13.83 -5.70 -7.58
C GLY A 41 -14.00 -4.83 -6.34
N ARG A 42 -12.95 -4.71 -5.50
CA ARG A 42 -12.97 -3.92 -4.28
C ARG A 42 -11.68 -3.13 -4.10
N VAL A 43 -11.81 -2.05 -3.34
CA VAL A 43 -10.71 -1.30 -2.76
C VAL A 43 -10.42 -1.89 -1.38
N TRP A 44 -9.15 -2.15 -1.08
CA TRP A 44 -8.73 -2.74 0.19
C TRP A 44 -7.74 -1.84 0.92
N ARG A 45 -7.96 -1.71 2.22
CA ARG A 45 -6.95 -1.17 3.14
C ARG A 45 -5.73 -2.09 3.17
N MET A 46 -4.53 -1.51 3.18
CA MET A 46 -3.29 -2.27 3.34
C MET A 46 -3.26 -3.03 4.67
N SER A 47 -3.84 -2.45 5.73
CA SER A 47 -3.97 -3.09 7.04
C SER A 47 -4.90 -4.33 7.07
N HIS A 48 -5.68 -4.58 6.02
CA HIS A 48 -6.62 -5.70 6.02
C HIS A 48 -5.86 -7.05 6.10
N PRO A 49 -6.19 -7.97 7.03
CA PRO A 49 -5.42 -9.19 7.25
C PRO A 49 -5.20 -10.06 6.00
N LEU A 50 -6.21 -10.12 5.11
CA LEU A 50 -6.08 -10.84 3.83
C LEU A 50 -5.06 -10.20 2.90
N ILE A 51 -4.93 -8.86 2.90
CA ILE A 51 -3.92 -8.14 2.12
C ILE A 51 -2.54 -8.37 2.72
N GLY A 52 -2.40 -8.26 4.04
CA GLY A 52 -1.14 -8.54 4.73
C GLY A 52 -0.63 -9.96 4.44
N LEU A 53 -1.51 -10.96 4.55
CA LEU A 53 -1.16 -12.34 4.21
C LEU A 53 -0.84 -12.50 2.72
N TYR A 54 -1.60 -11.86 1.83
CA TYR A 54 -1.31 -11.90 0.40
C TYR A 54 0.05 -11.31 0.07
N ARG A 55 0.41 -10.15 0.65
CA ARG A 55 1.71 -9.51 0.45
C ARG A 55 2.86 -10.41 0.91
N LEU A 56 2.74 -11.00 2.10
CA LEU A 56 3.73 -11.94 2.64
C LEU A 56 3.95 -13.12 1.67
N LEU A 57 2.87 -13.78 1.24
CA LEU A 57 2.95 -14.92 0.33
C LEU A 57 3.34 -14.52 -1.10
N GLY A 58 2.98 -13.31 -1.51
CA GLY A 58 3.34 -12.70 -2.78
C GLY A 58 4.85 -12.47 -2.89
N GLN A 59 5.48 -11.95 -1.82
CA GLN A 59 6.93 -11.78 -1.71
C GLN A 59 7.65 -13.13 -1.74
N MET A 60 7.19 -14.11 -0.94
CA MET A 60 7.74 -15.46 -0.99
C MET A 60 7.56 -16.12 -2.38
N GLY A 61 6.42 -15.88 -3.02
CA GLY A 61 6.13 -16.34 -4.37
C GLY A 61 7.02 -15.67 -5.42
N HIS A 62 7.34 -14.39 -5.24
CA HIS A 62 8.28 -13.64 -6.05
C HIS A 62 9.69 -14.23 -5.96
N ASP A 63 10.21 -14.40 -4.73
CA ASP A 63 11.54 -14.97 -4.48
C ASP A 63 11.70 -16.37 -5.09
N ARG A 64 10.61 -17.15 -5.10
CA ARG A 64 10.57 -18.51 -5.65
C ARG A 64 10.23 -18.54 -7.15
N GLY A 65 9.94 -17.41 -7.78
CA GLY A 65 9.54 -17.31 -9.19
C GLY A 65 8.24 -18.07 -9.52
N VAL A 66 7.29 -18.15 -8.58
CA VAL A 66 6.08 -18.99 -8.68
C VAL A 66 5.25 -18.66 -9.93
N TRP A 67 5.04 -17.39 -10.23
CA TRP A 67 4.27 -16.98 -11.42
C TRP A 67 4.98 -17.33 -12.74
N LEU A 68 6.32 -17.29 -12.76
CA LEU A 68 7.11 -17.64 -13.94
C LEU A 68 7.07 -19.14 -14.24
N LYS A 69 6.81 -19.98 -13.23
CA LYS A 69 6.66 -21.44 -13.37
C LYS A 69 5.32 -21.86 -13.95
N ARG A 70 4.33 -20.96 -14.05
CA ARG A 70 2.99 -21.20 -14.64
C ARG A 70 2.24 -22.39 -14.00
N LEU A 71 2.38 -22.55 -12.69
CA LEU A 71 1.77 -23.67 -11.93
C LEU A 71 0.27 -23.47 -11.64
N ALA A 72 -0.19 -22.21 -11.66
CA ALA A 72 -1.59 -21.84 -11.57
C ALA A 72 -1.90 -20.74 -12.60
N ALA A 73 -3.14 -20.69 -13.06
CA ALA A 73 -3.60 -19.62 -13.95
C ALA A 73 -3.75 -18.31 -13.17
N MET A 74 -3.25 -17.22 -13.75
CA MET A 74 -3.60 -15.87 -13.30
C MET A 74 -5.11 -15.64 -13.49
N PRO A 75 -5.82 -15.03 -12.52
CA PRO A 75 -7.22 -14.66 -12.73
C PRO A 75 -7.35 -13.67 -13.89
N ALA A 76 -8.32 -13.90 -14.77
CA ALA A 76 -8.38 -13.30 -16.11
C ALA A 76 -8.43 -11.76 -16.14
N GLN A 77 -8.87 -11.13 -15.06
CA GLN A 77 -9.04 -9.68 -14.96
C GLN A 77 -7.75 -8.96 -14.56
N TYR A 78 -6.72 -9.68 -14.13
CA TYR A 78 -5.44 -9.12 -13.77
C TYR A 78 -4.48 -9.17 -14.96
N SER A 79 -3.79 -8.06 -15.20
CA SER A 79 -2.68 -7.98 -16.16
C SER A 79 -1.36 -8.42 -15.51
N GLU A 80 -0.36 -8.78 -16.31
CA GLU A 80 1.01 -8.96 -15.79
C GLU A 80 1.61 -7.60 -15.41
N ALA A 81 2.14 -7.47 -14.19
CA ALA A 81 2.93 -6.32 -13.78
C ALA A 81 4.28 -6.30 -14.52
N ALA A 82 4.70 -5.14 -15.02
CA ALA A 82 5.93 -5.02 -15.81
C ALA A 82 7.20 -5.38 -15.01
N CYS A 83 7.24 -5.06 -13.71
CA CYS A 83 8.40 -5.27 -12.85
C CYS A 83 8.75 -6.74 -12.61
N CYS A 84 7.74 -7.59 -12.34
CA CYS A 84 7.99 -8.98 -11.91
C CYS A 84 7.15 -10.03 -12.65
N ARG A 85 6.25 -9.60 -13.55
CA ARG A 85 5.32 -10.45 -14.32
C ARG A 85 4.31 -11.25 -13.47
N ALA A 86 4.20 -10.92 -12.19
CA ALA A 86 3.11 -11.38 -11.36
C ALA A 86 1.79 -10.66 -11.75
N PRO A 87 0.63 -11.18 -11.36
CA PRO A 87 -0.63 -10.47 -11.53
C PRO A 87 -0.60 -9.11 -10.84
N LEU A 88 -0.95 -8.04 -11.54
CA LEU A 88 -0.85 -6.67 -11.06
C LEU A 88 -1.82 -6.41 -9.89
N LEU A 89 -1.27 -6.35 -8.67
CA LEU A 89 -1.98 -5.86 -7.48
C LEU A 89 -1.29 -4.56 -7.01
N PRO A 90 -1.79 -3.39 -7.46
CA PRO A 90 -1.16 -2.11 -7.16
C PRO A 90 -1.52 -1.59 -5.77
N LEU A 91 -0.55 -0.96 -5.12
CA LEU A 91 -0.71 -0.20 -3.88
C LEU A 91 -0.52 1.28 -4.15
N PHE A 92 -1.50 2.06 -3.72
CA PHE A 92 -1.43 3.52 -3.62
C PHE A 92 -0.87 3.92 -2.25
N THR A 93 0.11 4.81 -2.24
CA THR A 93 0.72 5.39 -1.02
C THR A 93 0.69 6.90 -1.09
N ARG A 94 1.09 7.56 0.00
CA ARG A 94 1.27 9.02 0.00
C ARG A 94 2.31 9.51 -1.02
N ASP A 95 3.31 8.69 -1.31
CA ASP A 95 4.43 9.00 -2.22
C ASP A 95 4.11 8.70 -3.70
N ILE A 96 2.83 8.83 -4.09
CA ILE A 96 2.35 8.46 -5.44
C ILE A 96 3.05 9.25 -6.55
N LEU A 97 3.46 10.50 -6.29
CA LEU A 97 4.11 11.36 -7.27
C LEU A 97 5.54 10.89 -7.58
N GLU A 98 6.24 10.39 -6.58
CA GLU A 98 7.63 9.93 -6.67
C GLU A 98 7.70 8.46 -7.11
N SER A 99 6.84 7.63 -6.54
CA SER A 99 6.96 6.17 -6.61
C SER A 99 5.98 5.51 -7.59
N GLY A 100 4.91 6.21 -7.99
CA GLY A 100 3.81 5.59 -8.71
C GLY A 100 3.04 4.58 -7.86
N LEU A 101 2.38 3.61 -8.50
CA LEU A 101 1.74 2.50 -7.81
C LEU A 101 2.76 1.41 -7.50
N ILE A 102 2.78 0.90 -6.27
CA ILE A 102 3.75 -0.10 -5.81
C ILE A 102 3.24 -1.53 -5.98
N CYS A 103 4.11 -2.43 -6.44
CA CYS A 103 3.82 -3.84 -6.58
C CYS A 103 3.78 -4.56 -5.22
N GLN A 104 2.69 -5.28 -4.92
CA GLN A 104 2.60 -6.09 -3.70
C GLN A 104 3.47 -7.35 -3.67
N HIS A 105 4.13 -7.71 -4.79
CA HIS A 105 5.01 -8.89 -4.88
C HIS A 105 6.48 -8.55 -4.65
N CYS A 106 7.00 -7.54 -5.36
CA CYS A 106 8.43 -7.19 -5.29
C CYS A 106 8.72 -5.84 -4.61
N GLY A 107 7.69 -5.02 -4.34
CA GLY A 107 7.87 -3.69 -3.75
C GLY A 107 8.40 -2.62 -4.70
N GLU A 108 8.68 -2.95 -5.96
CA GLU A 108 9.05 -1.96 -6.98
C GLU A 108 7.82 -1.24 -7.56
N THR A 109 8.05 -0.15 -8.29
CA THR A 109 7.02 0.55 -9.06
C THR A 109 6.38 -0.39 -10.08
N ALA A 110 5.09 -0.65 -9.89
CA ALA A 110 4.26 -1.45 -10.79
C ALA A 110 3.73 -0.61 -11.97
N VAL A 111 3.35 0.65 -11.70
CA VAL A 111 2.91 1.62 -12.69
C VAL A 111 3.50 2.98 -12.29
N ALA A 112 4.31 3.59 -13.16
CA ALA A 112 4.86 4.90 -12.88
C ALA A 112 3.74 5.96 -12.84
N PHE A 113 3.93 7.03 -12.08
CA PHE A 113 2.97 8.13 -12.02
C PHE A 113 2.64 8.68 -13.42
N GLU A 114 3.64 8.75 -14.29
CA GLU A 114 3.47 9.27 -15.65
C GLU A 114 2.59 8.40 -16.54
N ASP A 115 2.51 7.11 -16.26
CA ASP A 115 1.74 6.12 -17.01
C ASP A 115 0.31 5.92 -16.47
N LEU A 116 -0.06 6.66 -15.41
CA LEU A 116 -1.42 6.63 -14.89
C LEU A 116 -2.42 7.25 -15.90
N PRO A 117 -3.65 6.72 -15.99
CA PRO A 117 -4.71 7.34 -16.77
C PRO A 117 -4.95 8.80 -16.35
N ASP A 118 -5.15 9.70 -17.32
CA ASP A 118 -5.23 11.16 -17.08
C ASP A 118 -6.28 11.54 -16.02
N GLU A 119 -7.41 10.84 -16.00
CA GLU A 119 -8.53 11.04 -15.07
C GLU A 119 -8.12 10.80 -13.61
N VAL A 120 -7.40 9.70 -13.34
CA VAL A 120 -6.93 9.39 -11.99
C VAL A 120 -5.66 10.15 -11.64
N LYS A 121 -4.79 10.41 -12.62
CA LYS A 121 -3.49 11.08 -12.44
C LYS A 121 -3.66 12.49 -11.90
N SER A 122 -4.60 13.25 -12.46
CA SER A 122 -4.89 14.61 -12.01
C SER A 122 -5.43 14.64 -10.57
N SER A 123 -6.33 13.71 -10.25
CA SER A 123 -6.94 13.58 -8.92
C SER A 123 -5.92 13.11 -7.86
N ALA A 124 -5.06 12.15 -8.22
CA ALA A 124 -3.98 11.67 -7.36
C ALA A 124 -2.96 12.78 -7.07
N LYS A 125 -2.62 13.59 -8.08
CA LYS A 125 -1.72 14.74 -7.90
C LYS A 125 -2.31 15.77 -6.94
N ALA A 126 -3.55 16.18 -7.15
CA ALA A 126 -4.21 17.14 -6.28
C ALA A 126 -4.28 16.64 -4.83
N TRP A 127 -4.59 15.35 -4.64
CA TRP A 127 -4.60 14.75 -3.32
C TRP A 127 -3.21 14.74 -2.66
N ALA A 128 -2.16 14.36 -3.40
CA ALA A 128 -0.79 14.34 -2.87
C ALA A 128 -0.27 15.75 -2.52
N GLU A 129 -0.59 16.75 -3.34
CA GLU A 129 -0.24 18.16 -3.08
C GLU A 129 -0.97 18.73 -1.85
N GLU A 130 -2.17 18.23 -1.52
CA GLU A 130 -2.87 18.57 -0.28
C GLU A 130 -2.31 17.80 0.94
N TYR A 131 -1.90 16.56 0.74
CA TYR A 131 -1.32 15.70 1.80
C TYR A 131 0.04 16.21 2.28
N ALA A 132 0.94 16.52 1.34
CA ALA A 132 2.34 16.86 1.61
C ALA A 132 2.55 17.95 2.69
N PRO A 133 1.91 19.15 2.61
CA PRO A 133 2.13 20.19 3.60
C PRO A 133 1.60 19.84 5.00
N ILE A 134 0.61 18.95 5.11
CA ILE A 134 0.08 18.48 6.40
C ILE A 134 1.05 17.47 7.00
N HIS A 135 1.53 16.52 6.20
CA HIS A 135 2.55 15.54 6.59
C HIS A 135 3.85 16.21 7.07
N GLU A 136 4.25 17.30 6.41
CA GLU A 136 5.47 18.05 6.72
C GLU A 136 5.51 18.57 8.16
N VAL A 137 4.36 18.73 8.85
CA VAL A 137 4.32 19.13 10.27
C VAL A 137 5.13 18.19 11.15
N ALA A 138 5.11 16.88 10.89
CA ALA A 138 5.91 15.91 11.62
C ALA A 138 7.43 16.11 11.45
N HIS A 139 7.83 16.69 10.32
CA HIS A 139 9.23 16.90 9.93
C HIS A 139 9.73 18.33 10.17
N TRP A 140 8.91 19.20 10.80
CA TRP A 140 9.34 20.56 11.12
C TRP A 140 10.63 20.59 11.92
N GLU A 141 11.56 21.44 11.49
CA GLU A 141 12.81 21.72 12.18
C GLU A 141 12.57 22.46 13.49
N GLU A 142 13.51 22.38 14.43
CA GLU A 142 13.40 23.03 15.75
C GLU A 142 13.10 24.54 15.65
N SER A 143 13.63 25.20 14.61
CA SER A 143 13.38 26.62 14.34
C SER A 143 11.93 26.91 13.92
N GLN A 144 11.28 25.99 13.22
CA GLN A 144 9.86 26.09 12.84
C GLN A 144 8.99 25.83 14.06
N ARG A 145 9.30 24.78 14.84
CA ARG A 145 8.58 24.45 16.09
C ARG A 145 8.60 25.60 17.09
N LYS A 146 9.74 26.29 17.26
CA LYS A 146 9.89 27.47 18.14
C LYS A 146 9.11 28.71 17.68
N ARG A 147 8.72 28.79 16.40
CA ARG A 147 7.89 29.88 15.87
C ARG A 147 6.40 29.60 16.07
N CYS A 148 6.03 28.34 16.29
CA CYS A 148 4.68 27.97 16.69
C CYS A 148 4.47 28.25 18.18
N ALA A 149 3.25 28.68 18.53
CA ALA A 149 2.87 28.86 19.92
C ALA A 149 2.68 27.51 20.65
N ASN A 150 2.14 26.51 19.96
CA ASN A 150 1.95 25.15 20.49
C ASN A 150 2.13 24.13 19.36
N TYR A 151 3.29 23.47 19.31
CA TYR A 151 3.57 22.45 18.31
C TYR A 151 2.70 21.19 18.48
N ASP A 152 2.37 20.82 19.71
CA ASP A 152 1.59 19.61 19.98
C ASP A 152 0.17 19.74 19.40
N ASP A 153 -0.43 20.93 19.49
CA ASP A 153 -1.75 21.21 18.88
C ASP A 153 -1.68 21.19 17.34
N GLU A 154 -0.60 21.67 16.73
CA GLU A 154 -0.41 21.62 15.27
C GLU A 154 -0.20 20.18 14.79
N PHE A 155 0.56 19.39 15.54
CA PHE A 155 0.79 17.97 15.26
C PHE A 155 -0.52 17.17 15.31
N GLU A 156 -1.33 17.38 16.35
CA GLU A 156 -2.64 16.71 16.48
C GLU A 156 -3.62 17.17 15.37
N GLN A 157 -3.60 18.45 15.01
CA GLN A 157 -4.40 18.95 13.88
C GLN A 157 -3.96 18.33 12.55
N ALA A 158 -2.66 18.16 12.35
CA ALA A 158 -2.10 17.53 11.17
C ALA A 158 -2.51 16.05 11.07
N ALA A 159 -2.42 15.30 12.17
CA ALA A 159 -2.88 13.91 12.25
C ALA A 159 -4.36 13.78 11.83
N ARG A 160 -5.26 14.59 12.43
CA ARG A 160 -6.69 14.64 12.04
C ARG A 160 -6.92 15.11 10.61
N GLY A 161 -6.01 15.92 10.07
CA GLY A 161 -5.99 16.32 8.66
C GLY A 161 -5.74 15.12 7.75
N ILE A 162 -4.70 14.34 8.05
CA ILE A 162 -4.33 13.13 7.31
C ILE A 162 -5.40 12.05 7.43
N GLU A 163 -5.97 11.80 8.61
CA GLU A 163 -7.10 10.87 8.79
C GLU A 163 -8.24 11.16 7.80
N ARG A 164 -8.63 12.44 7.68
CA ARG A 164 -9.68 12.88 6.75
C ARG A 164 -9.27 12.74 5.29
N LEU A 165 -8.02 13.04 4.94
CA LEU A 165 -7.51 12.88 3.58
C LEU A 165 -7.45 11.41 3.17
N LEU A 166 -7.04 10.52 4.06
CA LEU A 166 -7.01 9.08 3.84
C LEU A 166 -8.43 8.51 3.69
N ALA A 167 -9.37 8.91 4.55
CA ALA A 167 -10.78 8.56 4.40
C ALA A 167 -11.37 9.03 3.06
N ARG A 168 -11.06 10.28 2.66
CA ARG A 168 -11.49 10.85 1.38
C ARG A 168 -10.87 10.10 0.21
N ALA A 169 -9.58 9.77 0.25
CA ALA A 169 -8.92 8.97 -0.78
C ALA A 169 -9.62 7.63 -0.99
N SER A 170 -9.96 6.92 0.09
CA SER A 170 -10.65 5.64 -0.01
C SER A 170 -12.04 5.75 -0.64
N LYS A 171 -12.77 6.84 -0.40
CA LYS A 171 -14.16 7.03 -0.85
C LYS A 171 -14.29 7.64 -2.23
N GLU A 172 -13.37 8.51 -2.59
CA GLU A 172 -13.48 9.37 -3.78
C GLU A 172 -12.39 9.07 -4.81
N LEU A 173 -11.14 8.83 -4.38
CA LEU A 173 -10.01 8.65 -5.29
C LEU A 173 -9.85 7.18 -5.72
N MET A 174 -9.80 6.24 -4.76
CA MET A 174 -9.58 4.82 -5.04
C MET A 174 -10.62 4.19 -5.97
N PRO A 175 -11.92 4.55 -5.91
CA PRO A 175 -12.89 4.06 -6.88
C PRO A 175 -12.58 4.43 -8.33
N LEU A 176 -11.96 5.59 -8.59
CA LEU A 176 -11.59 5.99 -9.96
C LEU A 176 -10.52 5.05 -10.55
N PHE A 177 -9.59 4.56 -9.72
CA PHE A 177 -8.59 3.59 -10.15
C PHE A 177 -9.21 2.23 -10.53
N MET A 178 -10.37 1.88 -9.96
CA MET A 178 -11.04 0.59 -10.23
C MET A 178 -11.57 0.46 -11.66
N GLU A 179 -11.62 1.54 -12.44
CA GLU A 179 -11.94 1.49 -13.87
C GLU A 179 -10.80 0.88 -14.70
N SER A 180 -9.56 1.05 -14.23
CA SER A 180 -8.34 0.57 -14.91
C SER A 180 -7.75 -0.69 -14.27
N TYR A 181 -7.98 -0.89 -12.97
CA TYR A 181 -7.41 -1.99 -12.21
C TYR A 181 -8.51 -2.85 -11.57
N PRO A 182 -8.40 -4.19 -11.64
CA PRO A 182 -9.43 -5.07 -11.09
C PRO A 182 -9.57 -4.99 -9.56
N THR A 183 -8.53 -4.52 -8.88
CA THR A 183 -8.42 -4.36 -7.42
C THR A 183 -7.42 -3.26 -7.13
N MET A 184 -7.69 -2.46 -6.10
CA MET A 184 -6.75 -1.47 -5.57
C MET A 184 -6.49 -1.71 -4.10
N VAL A 185 -5.22 -1.60 -3.69
CA VAL A 185 -4.81 -1.51 -2.29
C VAL A 185 -4.38 -0.08 -2.00
N TRP A 186 -4.65 0.42 -0.80
CA TRP A 186 -4.19 1.75 -0.38
C TRP A 186 -3.61 1.72 1.03
N GLU A 187 -2.58 2.54 1.24
CA GLU A 187 -1.92 2.73 2.53
C GLU A 187 -2.80 3.53 3.48
N ASP A 188 -3.24 2.88 4.56
CA ASP A 188 -4.20 3.43 5.51
C ASP A 188 -3.55 3.79 6.86
N HIS A 189 -2.35 4.36 6.82
CA HIS A 189 -1.64 4.86 7.99
C HIS A 189 -0.64 5.96 7.62
N ASP A 190 -0.17 6.70 8.61
CA ASP A 190 0.98 7.61 8.51
C ASP A 190 1.82 7.47 9.78
N GLU A 191 2.97 6.81 9.66
CA GLU A 191 3.86 6.58 10.81
C GLU A 191 4.44 7.87 11.39
N CYS A 192 4.61 8.93 10.58
CA CYS A 192 5.23 10.18 11.03
C CYS A 192 4.28 11.03 11.87
N LEU A 193 2.98 10.98 11.56
CA LEU A 193 1.91 11.65 12.31
C LEU A 193 1.18 10.71 13.29
N GLU A 194 1.69 9.50 13.48
CA GLU A 194 1.11 8.46 14.34
C GLU A 194 -0.34 8.07 13.99
N VAL A 195 -0.78 8.34 12.76
CA VAL A 195 -2.13 7.96 12.28
C VAL A 195 -2.16 6.47 11.97
N ARG A 196 -3.09 5.76 12.58
CA ARG A 196 -3.24 4.31 12.45
C ARG A 196 -4.50 3.95 11.65
N PRO A 197 -4.58 2.69 11.15
CA PRO A 197 -5.77 2.22 10.46
C PRO A 197 -7.07 2.43 11.24
N GLU A 198 -7.06 2.22 12.56
CA GLU A 198 -8.22 2.37 13.43
C GLU A 198 -8.74 3.80 13.56
N ASP A 199 -7.92 4.81 13.26
CA ASP A 199 -8.28 6.23 13.37
C ASP A 199 -9.07 6.72 12.14
N ILE A 200 -9.04 5.97 11.03
CA ILE A 200 -9.66 6.37 9.77
C ILE A 200 -11.12 5.91 9.72
N GLU A 201 -12.05 6.85 9.79
CA GLU A 201 -13.50 6.59 9.67
C GLU A 201 -13.97 6.51 8.20
N LEU A 202 -14.44 5.33 7.77
CA LEU A 202 -15.04 5.08 6.45
C LEU A 202 -16.57 5.11 6.48
#